data_AF-A0A3R6R277-F1
#
_entry.id   AF-A0A3R6R277-F1
#
_cell.length_a   1.000
_cell.length_b   1.000
_cell.length_c   1.000
_cell.angle_alpha   90.00
_cell.angle_beta   90.00
_cell.angle_gamma   90.00
#
_symmetry.space_group_name_H-M   'P 1'
#
loop_
_entity.id
_entity.type
_entity.pdbx_description
1 polymer ?
#
loop_
_entity_poly.entity_id
_entity_poly.type
_entity_poly.pdbx_seq_one_letter_code
_entity_poly.pdbx_strand_id
1 'polypeptide(L)'
;MSLYEDLLQKQFLPHAYEDWAEYRNAISNYLIASTAADSTLAIFGAGCCNDWDLSLLAGHFSSITLIDNNLPAMKQALKRYQLETYPTIHLDECNLTGLYGSDYENFCDTLFEQKKLFGASIDTEFPVSTALAFLHQTYEKAKKHVIRYGSHAFDYSVAFGLHSQLNNMAAWIWDTIAEACHWQDERVTEYIASQTDEIVKRVNDTILLSTGKDAFFGNERTSSLNDSPVIGAMECILDIKKRYPGCQAALVPWNFNPELGVTYEMLLQHVTL
;
A
#
# COMPACT_ATOMS: atom_id res chain seq x y z
N MET A 1 -8.21 -9.96 21.72
CA MET A 1 -7.77 -9.37 20.46
C MET A 1 -6.25 -9.37 20.50
N SER A 2 -5.60 -9.87 19.46
CA SER A 2 -4.13 -9.84 19.37
C SER A 2 -3.66 -8.41 19.05
N LEU A 3 -2.39 -8.09 19.34
CA LEU A 3 -1.82 -6.79 18.96
C LEU A 3 -1.92 -6.55 17.44
N TYR A 4 -1.71 -7.60 16.65
CA TYR A 4 -1.85 -7.53 15.20
C TYR A 4 -3.28 -7.13 14.78
N GLU A 5 -4.31 -7.74 15.37
CA GLU A 5 -5.70 -7.37 15.10
C GLU A 5 -5.99 -5.92 15.49
N ASP A 6 -5.51 -5.46 16.65
CA ASP A 6 -5.68 -4.08 17.12
C ASP A 6 -5.01 -3.07 16.17
N LEU A 7 -3.81 -3.38 15.67
CA LEU A 7 -3.10 -2.54 14.70
C LEU A 7 -3.76 -2.55 13.33
N LEU A 8 -4.31 -3.69 12.90
CA LEU A 8 -5.04 -3.81 11.64
C LEU A 8 -6.29 -2.93 11.65
N GLN A 9 -7.01 -2.83 12.77
CA GLN A 9 -8.16 -1.93 12.90
C GLN A 9 -7.81 -0.45 12.69
N LYS A 10 -6.57 -0.03 12.98
CA LYS A 10 -6.11 1.35 12.76
C LYS A 10 -6.02 1.71 11.27
N GLN A 11 -5.98 0.73 10.36
CA GLN A 11 -6.01 0.97 8.92
C GLN A 11 -7.42 1.26 8.40
N PHE A 12 -8.45 0.93 9.17
CA PHE A 12 -9.83 1.15 8.76
C PHE A 12 -10.28 2.58 9.04
N LEU A 13 -10.71 3.28 8.00
CA LEU A 13 -11.31 4.62 8.07
C LEU A 13 -12.81 4.52 7.76
N PRO A 14 -13.70 4.56 8.77
CA PRO A 14 -15.12 4.28 8.62
C PRO A 14 -15.87 5.13 7.58
N HIS A 15 -15.45 6.40 7.42
CA HIS A 15 -16.10 7.39 6.56
C HIS A 15 -15.28 7.74 5.31
N ALA A 16 -14.22 6.98 5.00
CA ALA A 16 -13.34 7.26 3.88
C ALA A 16 -14.07 7.37 2.53
N TYR A 17 -15.14 6.59 2.32
CA TYR A 17 -15.90 6.68 1.07
C TYR A 17 -16.59 8.04 0.90
N GLU A 18 -17.24 8.53 1.95
CA GLU A 18 -17.94 9.80 1.97
C GLU A 18 -16.95 10.97 1.98
N ASP A 19 -15.94 10.91 2.86
CA ASP A 19 -14.97 11.98 3.07
C ASP A 19 -14.08 12.20 1.84
N TRP A 20 -13.78 11.14 1.08
CA TRP A 20 -12.88 11.22 -0.08
C TRP A 20 -13.63 11.47 -1.39
N ALA A 21 -14.90 11.87 -1.37
CA ALA A 21 -15.70 12.05 -2.59
C ALA A 21 -15.07 13.02 -3.61
N GLU A 22 -14.57 14.17 -3.15
CA GLU A 22 -13.90 15.15 -4.03
C GLU A 22 -12.58 14.61 -4.58
N TYR A 23 -11.77 14.00 -3.71
CA TYR A 23 -10.50 13.37 -4.09
C TYR A 23 -10.72 12.27 -5.13
N ARG A 24 -11.64 11.34 -4.84
CA ARG A 24 -12.03 10.23 -5.72
C ARG A 24 -12.47 10.71 -7.10
N ASN A 25 -13.30 11.74 -7.14
CA ASN A 25 -13.74 12.32 -8.40
C ASN A 25 -12.57 12.93 -9.19
N ALA A 26 -11.67 13.66 -8.52
CA ALA A 26 -10.52 14.27 -9.15
C ALA A 26 -9.56 13.23 -9.76
N ILE A 27 -9.21 12.17 -9.02
CA ILE A 27 -8.28 11.16 -9.52
C ILE A 27 -8.90 10.26 -10.58
N SER A 28 -10.19 9.95 -10.48
CA SER A 28 -10.90 9.16 -11.51
C SER A 28 -11.00 9.92 -12.83
N ASN A 29 -11.31 11.23 -12.77
CA ASN A 29 -11.33 12.09 -13.96
C ASN A 29 -9.95 12.30 -14.55
N TYR A 30 -8.91 12.46 -13.72
CA TYR A 30 -7.53 12.53 -14.18
C TYR A 30 -7.12 11.29 -14.98
N LEU A 31 -7.49 10.10 -14.49
CA LEU A 31 -7.20 8.84 -15.17
C LEU A 31 -7.94 8.74 -16.51
N ILE A 32 -9.23 9.08 -16.54
CA ILE A 32 -10.03 9.06 -17.78
C ILE A 32 -9.47 10.04 -18.82
N ALA A 33 -9.08 11.25 -18.39
CA ALA A 33 -8.50 12.24 -19.29
C ALA A 33 -7.13 11.81 -19.86
N SER A 34 -6.42 10.93 -19.16
CA SER A 34 -5.08 10.46 -19.50
C SER A 34 -5.08 9.11 -20.24
N THR A 35 -6.24 8.48 -20.45
CA THR A 35 -6.34 7.12 -21.02
C THR A 35 -7.33 7.05 -22.18
N ALA A 36 -7.11 6.09 -23.08
CA ALA A 36 -8.06 5.81 -24.15
C ALA A 36 -9.30 5.06 -23.61
N ALA A 37 -10.48 5.37 -24.13
CA ALA A 37 -11.69 4.58 -23.88
C ALA A 37 -11.56 3.16 -24.47
N ASP A 38 -12.41 2.25 -24.00
CA ASP A 38 -12.48 0.84 -24.43
C ASP A 38 -11.19 0.03 -24.21
N SER A 39 -10.28 0.51 -23.37
CA SER A 39 -9.05 -0.20 -22.97
C SER A 39 -9.22 -1.02 -21.69
N THR A 40 -8.20 -1.79 -21.34
CA THR A 40 -8.13 -2.56 -20.09
C THR A 40 -7.38 -1.82 -18.98
N LEU A 41 -7.86 -1.94 -17.73
CA LEU A 41 -7.29 -1.29 -16.55
C LEU A 41 -7.01 -2.31 -15.44
N ALA A 42 -5.83 -2.26 -14.83
CA ALA A 42 -5.54 -2.90 -13.54
C ALA A 42 -5.45 -1.86 -12.41
N ILE A 43 -6.15 -2.11 -11.31
CA ILE A 43 -6.11 -1.29 -10.08
C ILE A 43 -5.42 -2.12 -8.99
N PHE A 44 -4.16 -1.79 -8.70
CA PHE A 44 -3.38 -2.43 -7.64
C PHE A 44 -3.61 -1.75 -6.29
N GLY A 45 -3.86 -2.54 -5.25
CA GLY A 45 -4.27 -2.02 -3.94
C GLY A 45 -5.72 -1.56 -3.94
N ALA A 46 -6.61 -2.29 -4.61
CA ALA A 46 -7.98 -1.87 -4.82
C ALA A 46 -8.78 -1.75 -3.51
N GLY A 47 -8.49 -2.57 -2.49
CA GLY A 47 -9.14 -2.57 -1.18
C GLY A 47 -10.66 -2.38 -1.23
N CYS A 48 -11.16 -1.39 -0.49
CA CYS A 48 -12.57 -0.97 -0.47
C CYS A 48 -12.96 0.00 -1.62
N CYS A 49 -12.03 0.30 -2.54
CA CYS A 49 -12.13 1.28 -3.62
C CYS A 49 -12.68 2.63 -3.16
N ASN A 50 -12.18 3.16 -2.05
CA ASN A 50 -12.59 4.47 -1.56
C ASN A 50 -12.03 5.61 -2.44
N ASP A 51 -10.91 5.35 -3.10
CA ASP A 51 -10.21 6.28 -4.00
C ASP A 51 -10.84 6.33 -5.41
N TRP A 52 -11.57 5.30 -5.82
CA TRP A 52 -11.98 5.14 -7.23
C TRP A 52 -13.48 5.20 -7.41
N ASP A 53 -13.94 6.03 -8.35
CA ASP A 53 -15.33 6.03 -8.81
C ASP A 53 -15.52 4.89 -9.81
N LEU A 54 -15.79 3.69 -9.29
CA LEU A 54 -15.89 2.48 -10.11
C LEU A 54 -17.00 2.58 -11.17
N SER A 55 -18.09 3.29 -10.90
CA SER A 55 -19.16 3.49 -11.89
C SER A 55 -18.68 4.34 -13.06
N LEU A 56 -17.94 5.42 -12.78
CA LEU A 56 -17.35 6.26 -13.82
C LEU A 56 -16.30 5.50 -14.62
N LEU A 57 -15.39 4.78 -13.96
CA LEU A 57 -14.34 4.01 -14.62
C LEU A 57 -14.94 2.87 -15.49
N ALA A 58 -15.96 2.16 -15.00
CA ALA A 58 -16.62 1.09 -15.75
C ALA A 58 -17.35 1.58 -17.01
N GLY A 59 -17.68 2.87 -17.10
CA GLY A 59 -18.22 3.49 -18.31
C GLY A 59 -17.16 3.84 -19.37
N HIS A 60 -15.88 3.87 -18.99
CA HIS A 60 -14.76 4.25 -19.87
C HIS A 60 -13.91 3.06 -20.31
N PHE A 61 -13.63 2.13 -19.42
CA PHE A 61 -12.79 0.96 -19.68
C PHE A 61 -13.63 -0.25 -20.12
N SER A 62 -13.11 -1.03 -21.08
CA SER A 62 -13.77 -2.26 -21.56
C SER A 62 -13.61 -3.42 -20.56
N SER A 63 -12.58 -3.37 -19.71
CA SER A 63 -12.38 -4.30 -18.60
C SER A 63 -11.55 -3.66 -17.48
N ILE A 64 -11.92 -3.94 -16.23
CA ILE A 64 -11.22 -3.49 -15.02
C ILE A 64 -10.88 -4.71 -14.17
N THR A 65 -9.62 -4.87 -13.77
CA THR A 65 -9.18 -5.88 -12.81
C THR A 65 -8.82 -5.20 -11.49
N LEU A 66 -9.58 -5.50 -10.43
CA LEU A 66 -9.29 -5.05 -9.06
C LEU A 66 -8.36 -6.07 -8.40
N ILE A 67 -7.19 -5.61 -7.97
CA ILE A 67 -6.13 -6.46 -7.42
C ILE A 67 -5.85 -6.03 -5.99
N ASP A 68 -6.10 -6.94 -5.04
CA ASP A 68 -5.84 -6.70 -3.61
C ASP A 68 -5.74 -8.04 -2.85
N ASN A 69 -5.16 -8.04 -1.65
CA ASN A 69 -5.14 -9.23 -0.80
C ASN A 69 -6.43 -9.41 0.01
N ASN A 70 -7.32 -8.42 0.01
CA ASN A 70 -8.57 -8.41 0.74
C ASN A 70 -9.78 -8.54 -0.21
N LEU A 71 -10.03 -9.76 -0.67
CA LEU A 71 -11.19 -10.08 -1.50
C LEU A 71 -12.54 -9.64 -0.89
N PRO A 72 -12.78 -9.80 0.44
CA PRO A 72 -14.00 -9.28 1.07
C PRO A 72 -14.19 -7.76 0.88
N ALA A 73 -13.13 -6.97 1.02
CA ALA A 73 -13.18 -5.52 0.82
C ALA A 73 -13.54 -5.16 -0.62
N MET A 74 -12.93 -5.80 -1.62
CA MET A 74 -13.24 -5.56 -3.03
C MET A 74 -14.70 -5.93 -3.35
N LYS A 75 -15.21 -7.05 -2.81
CA LYS A 75 -16.62 -7.43 -2.95
C LYS A 75 -17.57 -6.41 -2.31
N GLN A 76 -17.20 -5.86 -1.16
CA GLN A 76 -17.97 -4.81 -0.51
C GLN A 76 -17.99 -3.52 -1.35
N ALA A 77 -16.88 -3.20 -2.01
CA ALA A 77 -16.82 -2.07 -2.94
C ALA A 77 -17.78 -2.24 -4.11
N LEU A 78 -17.77 -3.40 -4.78
CA LEU A 78 -18.72 -3.67 -5.88
C LEU A 78 -20.17 -3.57 -5.41
N LYS A 79 -20.49 -4.07 -4.23
CA LYS A 79 -21.83 -3.94 -3.65
C LYS A 79 -22.24 -2.50 -3.40
N ARG A 80 -21.31 -1.65 -2.93
CA ARG A 80 -21.57 -0.22 -2.74
C ARG A 80 -21.96 0.47 -4.05
N TYR A 81 -21.31 0.10 -5.15
CA TYR A 81 -21.57 0.64 -6.48
C TYR A 81 -22.64 -0.11 -7.28
N GLN A 82 -23.20 -1.20 -6.75
CA GLN A 82 -24.15 -2.10 -7.45
C GLN A 82 -23.55 -2.71 -8.74
N LEU A 83 -22.28 -3.09 -8.67
CA LEU A 83 -21.48 -3.62 -9.79
C LEU A 83 -21.14 -5.11 -9.64
N GLU A 84 -21.77 -5.84 -8.71
CA GLU A 84 -21.42 -7.24 -8.43
C GLU A 84 -21.59 -8.17 -9.64
N THR A 85 -22.49 -7.82 -10.55
CA THR A 85 -22.81 -8.61 -11.75
C THR A 85 -22.23 -8.01 -13.03
N TYR A 86 -21.39 -6.96 -12.94
CA TYR A 86 -20.79 -6.35 -14.12
C TYR A 86 -19.73 -7.30 -14.72
N PRO A 87 -19.93 -7.83 -15.94
CA PRO A 87 -19.08 -8.90 -16.47
C PRO A 87 -17.67 -8.43 -16.85
N THR A 88 -17.46 -7.12 -16.93
CA THR A 88 -16.19 -6.48 -17.29
C THR A 88 -15.34 -6.12 -16.09
N ILE A 89 -15.83 -6.32 -14.86
CA ILE A 89 -15.04 -6.10 -13.64
C ILE A 89 -14.63 -7.44 -13.05
N HIS A 90 -13.33 -7.63 -12.90
CA HIS A 90 -12.71 -8.85 -12.40
C HIS A 90 -12.08 -8.58 -11.03
N LEU A 91 -12.19 -9.55 -10.13
CA LEU A 91 -11.54 -9.52 -8.83
C LEU A 91 -10.38 -10.51 -8.84
N ASP A 92 -9.20 -10.04 -8.46
CA ASP A 92 -8.01 -10.87 -8.28
C ASP A 92 -7.47 -10.73 -6.85
N GLU A 93 -7.59 -11.82 -6.08
CA GLU A 93 -7.05 -11.88 -4.73
C GLU A 93 -5.55 -12.17 -4.78
N CYS A 94 -4.75 -11.12 -4.64
CA CYS A 94 -3.31 -11.18 -4.80
C CYS A 94 -2.56 -10.52 -3.64
N ASN A 95 -1.65 -11.28 -3.04
CA ASN A 95 -0.69 -10.73 -2.10
C ASN A 95 0.50 -10.13 -2.88
N LEU A 96 0.68 -8.80 -2.81
CA LEU A 96 1.75 -8.11 -3.53
C LEU A 96 3.13 -8.17 -2.84
N THR A 97 3.17 -8.55 -1.57
CA THR A 97 4.37 -8.43 -0.73
C THR A 97 5.01 -9.77 -0.45
N GLY A 98 4.22 -10.85 -0.43
CA GLY A 98 4.63 -12.17 0.07
C GLY A 98 4.61 -12.28 1.59
N LEU A 99 4.08 -11.27 2.29
CA LEU A 99 3.92 -11.22 3.75
C LEU A 99 2.46 -11.49 4.11
N TYR A 100 2.23 -12.40 5.05
CA TYR A 100 0.88 -12.82 5.46
C TYR A 100 0.59 -12.40 6.90
N GLY A 101 -0.70 -12.36 7.27
CA GLY A 101 -1.12 -12.03 8.65
C GLY A 101 -0.41 -12.86 9.71
N SER A 102 -0.22 -14.16 9.44
CA SER A 102 0.50 -15.08 10.33
C SER A 102 1.98 -14.72 10.51
N ASP A 103 2.63 -14.08 9.54
CA ASP A 103 4.01 -13.60 9.70
C ASP A 103 4.06 -12.47 10.75
N TYR A 104 3.05 -11.58 10.74
CA TYR A 104 2.93 -10.49 11.71
C TYR A 104 2.49 -10.96 13.11
N GLU A 105 1.58 -11.95 13.18
CA GLU A 105 1.20 -12.58 14.45
C GLU A 105 2.41 -13.25 15.12
N ASN A 106 3.17 -14.04 14.35
CA ASN A 106 4.40 -14.68 14.85
C ASN A 106 5.46 -13.65 15.27
N PHE A 107 5.53 -12.50 14.59
CA PHE A 107 6.42 -11.42 15.00
C PHE A 107 5.98 -10.81 16.35
N CYS A 108 4.68 -10.57 16.53
CA CYS A 108 4.11 -10.12 17.81
C CYS A 108 4.45 -11.10 18.93
N ASP A 109 4.21 -12.40 18.72
CA ASP A 109 4.49 -13.44 19.70
C ASP A 109 5.98 -13.49 20.07
N THR A 110 6.86 -13.42 19.07
CA THR A 110 8.32 -13.38 19.26
C THR A 110 8.72 -12.21 20.15
N LEU A 111 8.21 -11.01 19.86
CA LEU A 111 8.53 -9.81 20.64
C LEU A 111 7.88 -9.80 22.03
N PHE A 112 6.69 -10.40 22.19
CA PHE A 112 6.06 -10.55 23.50
C PHE A 112 6.84 -11.48 24.42
N GLU A 113 7.44 -12.55 23.90
CA GLU A 113 8.36 -13.38 24.68
C GLU A 113 9.61 -12.59 25.11
N GLN A 114 10.17 -11.77 24.22
CA GLN A 114 11.28 -10.88 24.62
C GLN A 114 10.86 -9.87 25.69
N LYS A 115 9.66 -9.28 25.56
CA LYS A 115 9.10 -8.37 26.57
C LYS A 115 8.93 -9.05 27.92
N LYS A 116 8.49 -10.31 27.98
CA LYS A 116 8.34 -11.06 29.23
C LYS A 116 9.69 -11.31 29.93
N LEU A 117 10.73 -11.60 29.14
CA LEU A 117 12.06 -11.93 29.67
C LEU A 117 12.86 -10.68 30.06
N PHE A 118 12.80 -9.62 29.27
CA PHE A 118 13.68 -8.46 29.41
C PHE A 118 12.96 -7.20 29.89
N GLY A 119 11.63 -7.10 29.74
CA GLY A 119 10.86 -5.93 30.17
C GLY A 119 11.49 -4.60 29.72
N ALA A 120 11.48 -3.61 30.61
CA ALA A 120 12.13 -2.32 30.42
C ALA A 120 13.65 -2.33 30.73
N SER A 121 14.34 -3.43 30.38
CA SER A 121 15.80 -3.54 30.54
C SER A 121 16.54 -2.50 29.70
N ILE A 122 17.66 -2.00 30.23
CA ILE A 122 18.60 -1.12 29.51
C ILE A 122 19.36 -1.90 28.42
N ASP A 123 19.56 -3.20 28.61
CA ASP A 123 20.18 -4.06 27.59
C ASP A 123 19.13 -4.47 26.55
N THR A 124 19.20 -3.82 25.38
CA THR A 124 18.30 -4.00 24.24
C THR A 124 18.86 -4.95 23.18
N GLU A 125 20.10 -5.43 23.32
CA GLU A 125 20.78 -6.18 22.26
C GLU A 125 20.06 -7.49 21.94
N PHE A 126 19.59 -8.21 22.95
CA PHE A 126 18.94 -9.51 22.75
C PHE A 126 17.54 -9.37 22.10
N PRO A 127 16.64 -8.47 22.56
CA PRO A 127 15.41 -8.17 21.83
C PRO A 127 15.63 -7.71 20.39
N VAL A 128 16.59 -6.81 20.16
CA VAL A 128 16.90 -6.27 18.82
C VAL A 128 17.44 -7.35 17.89
N SER A 129 18.42 -8.13 18.32
CA SER A 129 18.99 -9.22 17.51
C SER A 129 17.95 -10.30 17.19
N THR A 130 17.06 -10.61 18.15
CA THR A 130 15.94 -11.53 17.93
C THR A 130 14.97 -10.98 16.88
N ALA A 131 14.60 -9.69 16.98
CA ALA A 131 13.72 -9.04 16.01
C ALA A 131 14.31 -9.07 14.60
N LEU A 132 15.59 -8.68 14.47
CA LEU A 132 16.31 -8.69 13.19
C LEU A 132 16.39 -10.09 12.58
N ALA A 133 16.71 -11.12 13.40
CA ALA A 133 16.79 -12.49 12.92
C ALA A 133 15.42 -13.00 12.41
N PHE A 134 14.35 -12.69 13.13
CA PHE A 134 12.99 -13.05 12.71
C PHE A 134 12.60 -12.35 11.41
N LEU A 135 12.78 -11.03 11.35
CA LEU A 135 12.46 -10.22 10.17
C LEU A 135 13.27 -10.68 8.96
N HIS A 136 14.56 -10.98 9.14
CA HIS A 136 15.41 -11.47 8.06
C HIS A 136 14.87 -12.75 7.43
N GLN A 137 14.52 -13.76 8.24
CA GLN A 137 13.92 -15.00 7.73
C GLN A 137 12.59 -14.74 7.01
N THR A 138 11.76 -13.85 7.56
CA THR A 138 10.46 -13.48 7.00
C THR A 138 10.60 -12.79 5.65
N TYR A 139 11.50 -11.82 5.51
CA TYR A 139 11.73 -11.12 4.25
C TYR A 139 12.42 -12.00 3.21
N GLU A 140 13.35 -12.88 3.59
CA GLU A 140 13.95 -13.85 2.64
C GLU A 140 12.92 -14.86 2.11
N LYS A 141 11.91 -15.23 2.90
CA LYS A 141 10.73 -15.96 2.40
C LYS A 141 9.93 -15.09 1.44
N ALA A 142 9.60 -13.85 1.81
CA ALA A 142 8.80 -12.94 0.99
C ALA A 142 9.45 -12.61 -0.35
N LYS A 143 10.78 -12.53 -0.44
CA LYS A 143 11.53 -12.33 -1.71
C LYS A 143 11.33 -13.44 -2.73
N LYS A 144 10.97 -14.65 -2.29
CA LYS A 144 10.67 -15.78 -3.17
C LYS A 144 9.23 -15.76 -3.69
N HIS A 145 8.41 -14.86 -3.17
CA HIS A 145 7.05 -14.65 -3.65
C HIS A 145 7.09 -14.01 -5.04
N VAL A 146 6.33 -14.58 -5.96
CA VAL A 146 6.36 -14.21 -7.37
C VAL A 146 4.94 -13.92 -7.83
N ILE A 147 4.72 -12.69 -8.31
CA ILE A 147 3.45 -12.24 -8.87
C ILE A 147 3.59 -12.25 -10.39
N ARG A 148 2.65 -12.88 -11.11
CA ARG A 148 2.72 -12.99 -12.58
C ARG A 148 1.37 -12.72 -13.22
N TYR A 149 1.23 -11.53 -13.79
CA TYR A 149 0.13 -11.17 -14.68
C TYR A 149 0.45 -11.45 -16.16
N GLY A 150 1.72 -11.68 -16.50
CA GLY A 150 2.20 -11.69 -17.88
C GLY A 150 2.72 -10.30 -18.30
N SER A 151 3.49 -10.23 -19.39
CA SER A 151 3.96 -8.95 -19.91
C SER A 151 2.87 -8.25 -20.71
N HIS A 152 2.67 -6.95 -20.48
CA HIS A 152 1.64 -6.13 -21.13
C HIS A 152 0.23 -6.76 -21.04
N ALA A 153 -0.11 -7.32 -19.87
CA ALA A 153 -1.39 -7.94 -19.60
C ALA A 153 -2.56 -6.94 -19.57
N PHE A 154 -2.26 -5.68 -19.26
CA PHE A 154 -3.23 -4.59 -19.18
C PHE A 154 -2.75 -3.42 -20.03
N ASP A 155 -3.65 -2.65 -20.66
CA ASP A 155 -3.27 -1.42 -21.34
C ASP A 155 -2.75 -0.38 -20.34
N TYR A 156 -3.45 -0.23 -19.21
CA TYR A 156 -3.15 0.74 -18.17
C TYR A 156 -3.12 0.08 -16.79
N SER A 157 -2.25 0.57 -15.91
CA SER A 157 -2.23 0.16 -14.50
C SER A 157 -2.17 1.36 -13.57
N VAL A 158 -2.83 1.26 -12.42
CA VAL A 158 -2.80 2.29 -11.38
C VAL A 158 -2.47 1.69 -10.01
N ALA A 159 -1.70 2.43 -9.21
CA ALA A 159 -1.37 2.10 -7.82
C ALA A 159 -1.36 3.39 -6.99
N PHE A 160 -2.51 3.76 -6.43
CA PHE A 160 -2.69 4.97 -5.64
C PHE A 160 -2.92 4.59 -4.17
N GLY A 161 -2.21 5.21 -3.23
CA GLY A 161 -2.33 4.91 -1.79
C GLY A 161 -1.87 3.48 -1.41
N LEU A 162 -1.20 2.77 -2.32
CA LEU A 162 -0.74 1.39 -2.12
C LEU A 162 0.56 1.33 -1.34
N HIS A 163 1.56 2.11 -1.75
CA HIS A 163 2.95 1.93 -1.32
C HIS A 163 3.17 2.24 0.16
N SER A 164 2.39 3.16 0.72
CA SER A 164 2.37 3.47 2.16
C SER A 164 1.95 2.28 3.03
N GLN A 165 1.30 1.27 2.46
CA GLN A 165 0.72 0.13 3.18
C GLN A 165 1.50 -1.19 3.00
N LEU A 166 2.47 -1.25 2.09
CA LEU A 166 3.12 -2.52 1.70
C LEU A 166 3.86 -3.23 2.85
N ASN A 167 4.43 -2.48 3.81
CA ASN A 167 5.22 -3.06 4.91
C ASN A 167 5.07 -2.29 6.24
N ASN A 168 4.05 -1.43 6.36
CA ASN A 168 3.87 -0.57 7.54
C ASN A 168 3.63 -1.37 8.84
N MET A 169 3.02 -2.55 8.74
CA MET A 169 2.66 -3.36 9.90
C MET A 169 3.88 -3.83 10.70
N ALA A 170 4.98 -4.18 10.04
CA ALA A 170 6.21 -4.56 10.73
C ALA A 170 6.75 -3.41 11.60
N ALA A 171 6.75 -2.19 11.06
CA ALA A 171 7.15 -0.99 11.80
C ALA A 171 6.21 -0.72 12.97
N TRP A 172 4.89 -0.76 12.76
CA TRP A 172 3.92 -0.51 13.83
C TRP A 172 4.02 -1.50 14.98
N ILE A 173 4.23 -2.79 14.68
CA ILE A 173 4.43 -3.83 15.70
C ILE A 173 5.70 -3.55 16.50
N TRP A 174 6.82 -3.28 15.81
CA TRP A 174 8.09 -2.96 16.46
C TRP A 174 7.96 -1.72 17.34
N ASP A 175 7.50 -0.60 16.78
CA ASP A 175 7.38 0.68 17.49
C ASP A 175 6.50 0.55 18.74
N THR A 176 5.35 -0.13 18.62
CA THR A 176 4.44 -0.32 19.76
C THR A 176 5.10 -1.08 20.91
N ILE A 177 5.86 -2.14 20.62
CA ILE A 177 6.49 -2.96 21.67
C ILE A 177 7.77 -2.30 22.18
N ALA A 178 8.60 -1.78 21.29
CA ALA A 178 9.84 -1.10 21.64
C ALA A 178 9.58 0.14 22.50
N GLU A 179 8.56 0.94 22.17
CA GLU A 179 8.14 2.08 23.01
C GLU A 179 7.69 1.63 24.40
N ALA A 180 6.83 0.60 24.47
CA ALA A 180 6.34 0.06 25.74
C ALA A 180 7.43 -0.55 26.63
N CYS A 181 8.55 -0.96 26.04
CA CYS A 181 9.71 -1.52 26.73
C CYS A 181 10.89 -0.53 26.83
N HIS A 182 10.74 0.70 26.31
CA HIS A 182 11.84 1.67 26.19
C HIS A 182 13.09 1.14 25.47
N TRP A 183 12.92 0.23 24.51
CA TRP A 183 14.04 -0.26 23.69
C TRP A 183 14.43 0.83 22.69
N GLN A 184 15.59 1.45 22.92
CA GLN A 184 16.14 2.51 22.07
C GLN A 184 17.17 1.91 21.11
N ASP A 185 16.73 1.52 19.91
CA ASP A 185 17.63 1.01 18.87
C ASP A 185 17.03 1.20 17.46
N GLU A 186 17.76 1.90 16.61
CA GLU A 186 17.31 2.25 15.25
C GLU A 186 17.52 1.10 14.25
N ARG A 187 18.35 0.09 14.55
CA ARG A 187 18.73 -0.96 13.60
C ARG A 187 17.52 -1.73 13.06
N VAL A 188 16.51 -1.99 13.90
CA VAL A 188 15.29 -2.69 13.48
C VAL A 188 14.48 -1.82 12.54
N THR A 189 14.29 -0.54 12.87
CA THR A 189 13.55 0.43 12.05
C THR A 189 14.24 0.67 10.71
N GLU A 190 15.56 0.85 10.71
CA GLU A 190 16.39 0.97 9.50
C GLU A 190 16.30 -0.30 8.64
N TYR A 191 16.32 -1.48 9.26
CA TYR A 191 16.19 -2.74 8.54
C TYR A 191 14.81 -2.86 7.89
N ILE A 192 13.73 -2.57 8.61
CA ILE A 192 12.36 -2.58 8.07
C ILE A 192 12.23 -1.57 6.91
N ALA A 193 12.78 -0.37 7.04
CA ALA A 193 12.80 0.62 5.97
C ALA A 193 13.54 0.08 4.73
N SER A 194 14.73 -0.50 4.89
CA SER A 194 15.48 -1.10 3.77
C SER A 194 14.70 -2.20 3.05
N GLN A 195 13.93 -3.01 3.78
CA GLN A 195 13.11 -4.06 3.20
C GLN A 195 11.83 -3.50 2.55
N THR A 196 11.32 -2.37 3.02
CA THR A 196 10.22 -1.64 2.37
C THR A 196 10.65 -1.18 0.98
N ASP A 197 11.84 -0.58 0.84
CA ASP A 197 12.40 -0.15 -0.45
C ASP A 197 12.55 -1.32 -1.43
N GLU A 198 13.02 -2.49 -0.96
CA GLU A 198 13.09 -3.71 -1.78
C GLU A 198 11.70 -4.19 -2.24
N ILE A 199 10.70 -4.18 -1.35
CA ILE A 199 9.32 -4.58 -1.67
C ILE A 199 8.70 -3.61 -2.67
N VAL A 200 8.84 -2.30 -2.45
CA VAL A 200 8.36 -1.24 -3.35
C VAL A 200 8.90 -1.45 -4.76
N LYS A 201 10.21 -1.68 -4.91
CA LYS A 201 10.83 -1.92 -6.22
C LYS A 201 10.27 -3.15 -6.91
N ARG A 202 10.08 -4.26 -6.18
CA ARG A 202 9.51 -5.50 -6.74
C ARG A 202 8.04 -5.32 -7.17
N VAL A 203 7.26 -4.59 -6.38
CA VAL A 203 5.87 -4.27 -6.74
C VAL A 203 5.83 -3.36 -7.96
N ASN A 204 6.67 -2.32 -8.02
CA ASN A 204 6.82 -1.46 -9.20
C ASN A 204 7.23 -2.25 -10.44
N ASP A 205 8.18 -3.18 -10.33
CA ASP A 205 8.57 -4.07 -11.43
C ASP A 205 7.38 -4.88 -11.95
N THR A 206 6.55 -5.40 -11.04
CA THR A 206 5.34 -6.16 -11.40
C THR A 206 4.33 -5.29 -12.14
N ILE A 207 4.04 -4.10 -11.62
CA ILE A 207 3.10 -3.14 -12.23
C ILE A 207 3.62 -2.75 -13.61
N LEU A 208 4.86 -2.28 -13.72
CA LEU A 208 5.44 -1.82 -14.98
C LEU A 208 5.52 -2.93 -16.02
N LEU A 209 5.96 -4.14 -15.65
CA LEU A 209 6.06 -5.27 -16.58
C LEU A 209 4.69 -5.71 -17.11
N SER A 210 3.66 -5.67 -16.27
CA SER A 210 2.30 -6.05 -16.65
C SER A 210 1.55 -4.99 -17.45
N THR A 211 2.11 -3.77 -17.59
CA THR A 211 1.45 -2.64 -18.24
C THR A 211 1.90 -2.47 -19.70
N GLY A 212 0.93 -2.23 -20.57
CA GLY A 212 1.06 -2.13 -22.01
C GLY A 212 1.41 -0.73 -22.52
N LYS A 213 0.75 0.30 -21.96
CA LYS A 213 0.85 1.69 -22.41
C LYS A 213 1.37 2.58 -21.30
N ASP A 214 0.53 2.89 -20.31
CA ASP A 214 0.88 3.84 -19.26
C ASP A 214 0.57 3.30 -17.86
N ALA A 215 1.47 3.59 -16.91
CA ALA A 215 1.29 3.29 -15.50
C ALA A 215 1.19 4.58 -14.68
N PHE A 216 0.30 4.58 -13.68
CA PHE A 216 0.07 5.73 -12.81
C PHE A 216 0.31 5.36 -11.34
N PHE A 217 1.12 6.15 -10.66
CA PHE A 217 1.46 5.95 -9.25
C PHE A 217 0.99 7.17 -8.44
N GLY A 218 0.22 6.96 -7.39
CA GLY A 218 -0.33 8.02 -6.55
C GLY A 218 0.18 7.87 -5.12
N ASN A 219 1.03 8.79 -4.67
CA ASN A 219 1.75 8.65 -3.41
C ASN A 219 1.58 9.89 -2.52
N GLU A 220 1.42 9.68 -1.22
CA GLU A 220 1.33 10.71 -0.20
C GLU A 220 2.66 11.47 -0.12
N ARG A 221 2.70 12.71 -0.63
CA ARG A 221 3.94 13.49 -0.71
C ARG A 221 4.24 14.25 0.58
N THR A 222 3.25 14.96 1.10
CA THR A 222 3.34 15.79 2.31
C THR A 222 2.05 15.66 3.10
N SER A 223 2.14 15.75 4.43
CA SER A 223 0.98 15.75 5.34
C SER A 223 0.86 17.09 6.08
N SER A 224 -0.34 17.45 6.53
CA SER A 224 -0.56 18.62 7.39
C SER A 224 -0.04 18.45 8.82
N LEU A 225 0.16 17.20 9.28
CA LEU A 225 0.50 16.90 10.67
C LEU A 225 2.00 16.73 10.91
N ASN A 226 2.75 16.31 9.89
CA ASN A 226 4.17 16.05 10.00
C ASN A 226 4.87 16.25 8.66
N ASP A 227 6.04 16.90 8.69
CA ASP A 227 6.92 17.06 7.51
C ASP A 227 7.68 15.76 7.16
N SER A 228 7.60 14.75 8.03
CA SER A 228 8.21 13.44 7.79
C SER A 228 7.50 12.70 6.66
N PRO A 229 8.22 12.19 5.66
CA PRO A 229 7.62 11.49 4.54
C PRO A 229 7.08 10.11 4.96
N VAL A 230 6.00 9.69 4.32
CA VAL A 230 5.50 8.31 4.44
C VAL A 230 6.47 7.40 3.68
N ILE A 231 7.21 6.54 4.40
CA ILE A 231 8.40 5.83 3.89
C ILE A 231 8.13 5.12 2.56
N GLY A 232 7.15 4.20 2.50
CA GLY A 232 6.85 3.44 1.27
C GLY A 232 6.39 4.32 0.10
N ALA A 233 5.61 5.36 0.39
CA ALA A 233 5.19 6.34 -0.63
C ALA A 233 6.38 7.12 -1.19
N MET A 234 7.29 7.57 -0.32
CA MET A 234 8.50 8.28 -0.73
C MET A 234 9.47 7.39 -1.51
N GLU A 235 9.64 6.14 -1.09
CA GLU A 235 10.43 5.15 -1.82
C GLU A 235 9.90 4.96 -3.24
N CYS A 236 8.58 4.86 -3.41
CA CYS A 236 7.95 4.79 -4.73
C CYS A 236 8.21 6.06 -5.55
N ILE A 237 8.04 7.24 -4.95
CA ILE A 237 8.30 8.52 -5.63
C ILE A 237 9.73 8.58 -6.16
N LEU A 238 10.70 8.22 -5.33
CA LEU A 238 12.12 8.25 -5.67
C LEU A 238 12.48 7.19 -6.73
N ASP A 239 11.94 5.98 -6.61
CA ASP A 239 12.16 4.90 -7.56
C ASP A 239 11.63 5.26 -8.96
N ILE A 240 10.39 5.75 -9.05
CA ILE A 240 9.78 6.16 -10.33
C ILE A 240 10.53 7.34 -10.95
N LYS A 241 10.88 8.38 -10.16
CA LYS A 241 11.67 9.51 -10.68
C LYS A 241 13.05 9.09 -11.19
N LYS A 242 13.67 8.12 -10.53
CA LYS A 242 14.99 7.61 -10.93
C LYS A 242 14.93 6.85 -12.24
N ARG A 243 13.91 6.00 -12.43
CA ARG A 243 13.73 5.18 -13.64
C ARG A 243 13.17 5.98 -14.82
N TYR A 244 12.29 6.93 -14.53
CA TYR A 244 11.56 7.73 -15.50
C TYR A 244 11.67 9.23 -15.14
N PRO A 245 12.84 9.85 -15.34
CA PRO A 245 13.07 11.25 -14.97
C PRO A 245 12.17 12.26 -15.71
N GLY A 246 11.56 11.84 -16.83
CA GLY A 246 10.58 12.62 -17.58
C GLY A 246 9.12 12.29 -17.27
N CYS A 247 8.83 11.51 -16.21
CA CYS A 247 7.45 11.18 -15.83
C CYS A 247 6.65 12.47 -15.59
N GLN A 248 5.42 12.51 -16.11
CA GLN A 248 4.54 13.64 -15.84
C GLN A 248 4.07 13.57 -14.39
N ALA A 249 3.84 14.73 -13.78
CA ALA A 249 3.44 14.83 -12.39
C ALA A 249 2.27 15.78 -12.21
N ALA A 250 1.31 15.39 -11.37
CA ALA A 250 0.20 16.23 -10.92
C ALA A 250 0.07 16.15 -9.40
N LEU A 251 -0.46 17.20 -8.79
CA LEU A 251 -0.73 17.27 -7.36
C LEU A 251 -2.24 17.35 -7.15
N VAL A 252 -2.76 16.47 -6.29
CA VAL A 252 -4.18 16.44 -5.94
C VAL A 252 -4.32 16.57 -4.42
N PRO A 253 -5.02 17.59 -3.91
CA PRO A 253 -5.33 17.68 -2.49
C PRO A 253 -6.18 16.51 -2.03
N TRP A 254 -5.88 15.99 -0.84
CA TRP A 254 -6.63 14.89 -0.23
C TRP A 254 -6.97 15.21 1.22
N ASN A 255 -8.25 15.44 1.49
CA ASN A 255 -8.79 15.57 2.85
C ASN A 255 -8.94 14.18 3.49
N PHE A 256 -7.80 13.58 3.84
CA PHE A 256 -7.71 12.17 4.24
C PHE A 256 -8.49 11.80 5.50
N ASN A 257 -8.42 12.62 6.53
CA ASN A 257 -9.22 12.44 7.74
C ASN A 257 -9.65 13.81 8.26
N PRO A 258 -10.82 14.31 7.81
CA PRO A 258 -11.33 15.63 8.18
C PRO A 258 -11.56 15.78 9.69
N GLU A 259 -12.00 14.72 10.38
CA GLU A 259 -12.25 14.74 11.82
C GLU A 259 -10.98 15.05 12.62
N LEU A 260 -9.83 14.53 12.16
CA LEU A 260 -8.52 14.75 12.78
C LEU A 260 -7.72 15.89 12.12
N GLY A 261 -8.29 16.60 11.14
CA GLY A 261 -7.59 17.64 10.39
C GLY A 261 -6.41 17.15 9.56
N VAL A 262 -6.39 15.86 9.20
CA VAL A 262 -5.31 15.25 8.41
C VAL A 262 -5.61 15.47 6.94
N THR A 263 -4.70 16.18 6.27
CA THR A 263 -4.74 16.35 4.81
C THR A 263 -3.40 15.94 4.21
N TYR A 264 -3.43 15.34 3.03
CA TYR A 264 -2.25 15.06 2.23
C TYR A 264 -2.29 15.81 0.91
N GLU A 265 -1.11 16.02 0.34
CA GLU A 265 -0.96 16.29 -1.09
C GLU A 265 -0.55 14.99 -1.79
N MET A 266 -1.42 14.48 -2.66
CA MET A 266 -1.13 13.29 -3.44
C MET A 266 -0.35 13.66 -4.69
N LEU A 267 0.87 13.13 -4.81
CA LEU A 267 1.67 13.23 -6.03
C LEU A 267 1.29 12.08 -6.96
N LEU A 268 0.69 12.43 -8.09
CA LEU A 268 0.40 11.50 -9.18
C LEU A 268 1.57 11.52 -10.15
N GLN A 269 2.18 10.37 -10.41
CA GLN A 269 3.25 10.18 -11.39
C GLN A 269 2.75 9.30 -12.52
N HIS A 270 2.79 9.85 -13.73
CA HIS A 270 2.37 9.17 -14.96
C HIS A 270 3.61 8.78 -15.76
N VAL A 271 3.74 7.46 -15.97
CA VAL A 271 4.82 6.82 -16.69
C VAL A 271 4.29 6.29 -18.01
N THR A 272 4.86 6.76 -19.12
CA THR A 272 4.63 6.20 -20.47
C THR A 272 5.69 5.15 -20.78
N LEU A 273 5.27 3.98 -21.26
CA LEU A 273 6.12 2.81 -21.53
C LEU A 273 6.43 2.60 -23.02
#